data_AF-A0A923A010-F1
#
_entry.id   AF-A0A923A010-F1
#
_cell.length_a   1.000
_cell.length_b   1.000
_cell.length_c   1.000
_cell.angle_alpha   90.00
_cell.angle_beta   90.00
_cell.angle_gamma   90.00
#
_symmetry.space_group_name_H-M   'P 1'
#
loop_
_entity.id
_entity.type
_entity.pdbx_description
1 polymer ?
#
loop_
_entity_poly.entity_id
_entity_poly.type
_entity_poly.pdbx_seq_one_letter_code
_entity_poly.pdbx_strand_id
1 'polypeptide(L)'
;MHETIKQAENKRQREYFASAGFLILFIVIVGIAAVLLETEYIQWPFRRQACVLDTYKNVLVYLPMLVFAFLSMGWLKVAETPIWDVFYWKKPSISFYLALSVSAGYSIYLFVTCRFDLKGVGFWPPVVILSLFNSVAEEIIYRHVIMGLTKKIVGHSFLPNLIQSLFYGLVHIPIGGIRLGIYAFCYGLLLGWVMQKNQNLIPCILSHFCIDIGNIGLPLLVLLP
;
A
#
# COMPACT_ATOMS: atom_id res chain seq x y z
N MET A 1 17.64 -36.20 16.23
CA MET A 1 17.68 -35.96 14.77
C MET A 1 16.30 -36.05 14.12
N HIS A 2 15.55 -37.15 14.31
CA HIS A 2 14.20 -37.31 13.73
C HIS A 2 13.20 -36.22 14.19
N GLU A 3 13.18 -35.88 15.49
CA GLU A 3 12.30 -34.81 16.01
C GLU A 3 12.63 -33.43 15.44
N THR A 4 13.91 -33.10 15.25
CA THR A 4 14.36 -31.82 14.69
C THR A 4 13.92 -31.66 13.24
N ILE A 5 13.98 -32.73 12.44
CA ILE A 5 13.52 -32.72 11.04
C ILE A 5 12.01 -32.48 10.99
N LYS A 6 11.23 -33.21 11.80
CA LYS A 6 9.77 -33.07 11.86
C LYS A 6 9.34 -31.66 12.30
N GLN A 7 10.05 -31.06 13.25
CA GLN A 7 9.79 -29.67 13.67
C GLN A 7 10.07 -28.66 12.53
N ALA A 8 11.16 -28.85 11.80
CA ALA A 8 11.49 -28.00 10.65
C ALA A 8 10.47 -28.12 9.52
N GLU A 9 10.00 -29.33 9.22
CA GLU A 9 8.95 -29.58 8.23
C GLU A 9 7.63 -28.91 8.62
N ASN A 10 7.19 -29.09 9.87
CA ASN A 10 5.98 -28.46 10.39
C ASN A 10 6.05 -26.93 10.31
N LYS A 11 7.20 -26.35 10.62
CA LYS A 11 7.43 -24.90 10.50
C LYS A 11 7.29 -24.44 9.05
N ARG A 12 7.95 -25.12 8.12
CA ARG A 12 7.92 -24.79 6.70
C ARG A 12 6.50 -24.91 6.12
N GLN A 13 5.76 -25.93 6.52
CA GLN A 13 4.35 -26.09 6.15
C GLN A 13 3.50 -24.91 6.62
N ARG A 14 3.71 -24.43 7.85
CA ARG A 14 3.01 -23.24 8.37
C ARG A 14 3.35 -21.97 7.58
N GLU A 15 4.61 -21.78 7.20
CA GLU A 15 5.05 -20.64 6.38
C GLU A 15 4.41 -20.66 4.98
N TYR A 16 4.33 -21.83 4.33
CA TYR A 16 3.62 -22.00 3.07
C TYR A 16 2.11 -21.76 3.22
N PHE A 17 1.49 -22.35 4.23
CA PHE A 17 0.06 -22.17 4.51
C PHE A 17 -0.27 -20.69 4.74
N ALA A 18 0.53 -19.99 5.55
CA ALA A 18 0.31 -18.58 5.82
C ALA A 18 0.46 -17.72 4.56
N SER A 19 1.49 -17.97 3.76
CA SER A 19 1.76 -17.20 2.55
C SER A 19 0.70 -17.45 1.47
N ALA A 20 0.40 -18.71 1.17
CA ALA A 20 -0.60 -19.07 0.16
C ALA A 20 -2.01 -18.66 0.61
N GLY A 21 -2.35 -18.92 1.87
CA GLY A 21 -3.63 -18.53 2.46
C GLY A 21 -3.86 -17.02 2.41
N PHE A 22 -2.85 -16.23 2.77
CA PHE A 22 -2.92 -14.78 2.67
C PHE A 22 -3.07 -14.31 1.21
N LEU A 23 -2.24 -14.80 0.29
CA LEU A 23 -2.29 -14.36 -1.11
C LEU A 23 -3.63 -14.70 -1.78
N ILE A 24 -4.20 -15.88 -1.49
CA ILE A 24 -5.53 -16.26 -1.97
C ILE A 24 -6.59 -15.32 -1.39
N LEU A 25 -6.58 -15.09 -0.07
CA LEU A 25 -7.51 -14.17 0.58
C LEU A 25 -7.40 -12.76 -0.01
N PHE A 26 -6.17 -12.26 -0.20
CA PHE A 26 -5.89 -10.96 -0.79
C PHE A 26 -6.47 -10.84 -2.20
N ILE A 27 -6.23 -11.82 -3.08
CA ILE A 27 -6.79 -11.83 -4.43
C ILE A 27 -8.31 -11.83 -4.41
N VAL A 28 -8.93 -12.63 -3.53
CA VAL A 28 -10.39 -12.68 -3.39
C VAL A 28 -10.94 -11.33 -2.93
N ILE A 29 -10.36 -10.73 -1.88
CA ILE A 29 -10.82 -9.43 -1.35
C ILE A 29 -10.66 -8.32 -2.39
N VAL A 30 -9.52 -8.26 -3.08
CA VAL A 30 -9.29 -7.28 -4.15
C VAL A 30 -10.23 -7.51 -5.33
N GLY A 31 -10.48 -8.76 -5.71
CA GLY A 31 -11.43 -9.11 -6.77
C GLY A 31 -12.86 -8.68 -6.42
N ILE A 32 -13.30 -8.94 -5.19
CA ILE A 32 -14.60 -8.47 -4.69
C ILE A 32 -14.65 -6.93 -4.72
N ALA A 33 -13.60 -6.25 -4.23
CA ALA A 33 -13.55 -4.79 -4.24
C ALA A 33 -13.61 -4.24 -5.67
N ALA A 34 -12.87 -4.83 -6.62
CA ALA A 34 -12.90 -4.43 -8.03
C ALA A 34 -14.30 -4.58 -8.64
N VAL A 35 -14.97 -5.72 -8.40
CA VAL A 35 -16.35 -5.94 -8.88
C VAL A 35 -17.31 -4.91 -8.26
N LEU A 36 -17.22 -4.65 -6.95
CA LEU A 36 -18.08 -3.67 -6.27
C LEU A 36 -17.88 -2.24 -6.78
N LEU A 37 -16.66 -1.90 -7.19
CA LEU A 37 -16.34 -0.61 -7.80
C LEU A 37 -16.85 -0.52 -9.25
N GLU A 38 -16.66 -1.57 -10.05
CA GLU A 38 -17.10 -1.63 -11.45
C GLU A 38 -18.63 -1.61 -11.58
N THR A 39 -19.32 -2.27 -10.66
CA THR A 39 -20.79 -2.31 -10.59
C THR A 39 -21.40 -1.10 -9.88
N GLU A 40 -20.58 -0.13 -9.45
CA GLU A 40 -20.97 1.08 -8.73
C GLU A 40 -21.72 0.86 -7.41
N TYR A 41 -21.74 -0.37 -6.86
CA TYR A 41 -22.28 -0.64 -5.52
C TYR A 41 -21.51 0.11 -4.43
N ILE A 42 -20.20 0.25 -4.61
CA ILE A 42 -19.34 1.09 -3.78
C ILE A 42 -18.66 2.11 -4.69
N GLN A 43 -18.63 3.36 -4.24
CA GLN A 43 -17.96 4.42 -4.98
C GLN A 43 -16.45 4.42 -4.68
N TRP A 44 -15.64 4.65 -5.71
CA TRP A 44 -14.19 4.81 -5.52
C TRP A 44 -13.89 5.99 -4.57
N PRO A 45 -13.23 5.77 -3.43
CA PRO A 45 -13.12 6.79 -2.38
C PRO A 45 -12.19 7.96 -2.76
N PHE A 46 -11.34 7.80 -3.77
CA PHE A 46 -10.49 8.89 -4.26
C PHE A 46 -11.09 9.64 -5.45
N ARG A 47 -12.36 9.34 -5.78
CA ARG A 47 -13.08 10.09 -6.80
C ARG A 47 -13.38 11.49 -6.31
N ARG A 48 -13.40 12.42 -7.25
CA ARG A 48 -13.80 13.81 -7.05
C ARG A 48 -15.21 13.94 -6.47
N GLN A 49 -15.39 14.83 -5.50
CA GLN A 49 -16.68 15.13 -4.87
C GLN A 49 -17.05 16.61 -4.97
N ALA A 50 -18.34 16.94 -5.03
CA ALA A 50 -18.81 18.31 -5.16
C ALA A 50 -18.68 19.12 -3.85
N CYS A 51 -18.88 18.48 -2.70
CA CYS A 51 -18.84 19.14 -1.40
C CYS A 51 -17.82 18.49 -0.43
N VAL A 52 -17.40 19.25 0.58
CA VAL A 52 -16.43 18.81 1.60
C VAL A 52 -16.97 17.61 2.38
N LEU A 53 -18.25 17.64 2.76
CA LEU A 53 -18.88 16.58 3.54
C LEU A 53 -18.81 15.22 2.83
N ASP A 54 -19.03 15.18 1.51
CA ASP A 54 -18.93 13.94 0.74
C ASP A 54 -17.49 13.43 0.64
N THR A 55 -16.50 14.33 0.68
CA THR A 55 -15.09 13.94 0.73
C THR A 55 -14.75 13.27 2.08
N TYR A 56 -15.37 13.71 3.17
CA TYR A 56 -15.28 13.02 4.47
C TYR A 56 -16.00 11.68 4.48
N LYS A 57 -17.14 11.52 3.79
CA LYS A 57 -17.79 10.20 3.66
C LYS A 57 -16.89 9.17 2.99
N ASN A 58 -16.07 9.59 2.02
CA ASN A 58 -15.10 8.70 1.38
C ASN A 58 -14.06 8.13 2.36
N VAL A 59 -13.72 8.84 3.45
CA VAL A 59 -12.86 8.30 4.53
C VAL A 59 -13.50 7.07 5.17
N LEU A 60 -14.81 7.12 5.43
CA LEU A 60 -15.55 6.01 6.01
C LEU A 60 -15.65 4.84 5.02
N VAL A 61 -15.84 5.12 3.73
CA VAL A 61 -15.85 4.11 2.67
C VAL A 61 -14.50 3.38 2.57
N TYR A 62 -13.38 4.07 2.84
CA TYR A 62 -12.05 3.47 2.80
C TYR A 62 -11.71 2.65 4.06
N LEU A 63 -12.39 2.89 5.19
CA LEU A 63 -12.09 2.27 6.48
C LEU A 63 -12.01 0.73 6.44
N PRO A 64 -12.86 -0.02 5.70
CA PRO A 64 -12.74 -1.46 5.58
C PRO A 64 -11.38 -1.92 5.03
N MET A 65 -10.76 -1.17 4.10
CA MET A 65 -9.43 -1.50 3.57
C MET A 65 -8.35 -1.33 4.65
N LEU A 66 -8.43 -0.26 5.44
CA LEU A 66 -7.52 -0.04 6.56
C LEU A 66 -7.65 -1.14 7.62
N VAL A 67 -8.88 -1.52 7.98
CA VAL A 67 -9.15 -2.64 8.89
C VAL A 67 -8.59 -3.94 8.33
N PHE A 68 -8.82 -4.23 7.05
CA PHE A 68 -8.26 -5.40 6.38
C PHE A 68 -6.72 -5.43 6.44
N ALA A 69 -6.05 -4.30 6.23
CA ALA A 69 -4.60 -4.21 6.34
C ALA A 69 -4.10 -4.60 7.75
N PHE A 70 -4.72 -4.07 8.81
CA PHE A 70 -4.35 -4.43 10.19
C PHE A 70 -4.64 -5.90 10.51
N LEU A 71 -5.80 -6.42 10.10
CA LEU A 71 -6.14 -7.84 10.28
C LEU A 71 -5.17 -8.76 9.53
N SER A 72 -4.66 -8.32 8.38
CA SER A 72 -3.70 -9.08 7.56
C SER A 72 -2.38 -9.36 8.29
N MET A 73 -2.00 -8.53 9.27
CA MET A 73 -0.82 -8.80 10.11
C MET A 73 -0.98 -10.07 10.95
N GLY A 74 -2.20 -10.58 11.16
CA GLY A 74 -2.43 -11.87 11.81
C GLY A 74 -1.72 -13.04 11.09
N TRP A 75 -1.57 -12.97 9.76
CA TRP A 75 -0.87 -13.98 8.98
C TRP A 75 0.64 -14.03 9.27
N LEU A 76 1.24 -12.89 9.64
CA LEU A 76 2.63 -12.83 10.06
C LEU A 76 2.86 -13.61 11.36
N LYS A 77 1.89 -13.57 12.29
CA LYS A 77 1.92 -14.38 13.52
C LYS A 77 1.88 -15.87 13.22
N VAL A 78 1.03 -16.29 12.26
CA VAL A 78 0.96 -17.69 11.81
C VAL A 78 2.32 -18.16 11.26
N ALA A 79 3.02 -17.29 10.55
CA ALA A 79 4.34 -17.54 9.97
C ALA A 79 5.54 -17.20 10.90
N GLU A 80 5.32 -16.98 12.21
CA GLU A 80 6.38 -16.62 13.17
C GLU A 80 7.27 -15.47 12.68
N THR A 81 6.63 -14.43 12.14
CA THR A 81 7.28 -13.19 11.70
C THR A 81 6.95 -12.09 12.70
N PRO A 82 7.95 -11.33 13.19
CA PRO A 82 7.70 -10.19 14.07
C PRO A 82 6.78 -9.16 13.41
N ILE A 83 5.80 -8.67 14.17
CA ILE A 83 4.82 -7.67 13.70
C ILE A 83 5.28 -6.25 14.01
N TRP A 84 5.77 -6.01 15.23
CA TRP A 84 5.95 -4.65 15.73
C TRP A 84 7.33 -4.04 15.45
N ASP A 85 8.33 -4.88 15.20
CA ASP A 85 9.73 -4.45 15.03
C ASP A 85 9.92 -3.47 13.87
N VAL A 86 9.05 -3.55 12.86
CA VAL A 86 9.11 -2.69 11.67
C VAL A 86 8.61 -1.27 11.90
N PHE A 87 8.02 -0.96 13.05
CA PHE A 87 7.49 0.37 13.35
C PHE A 87 8.46 1.27 14.13
N TYR A 88 9.65 0.77 14.50
CA TYR A 88 10.62 1.52 15.28
C TYR A 88 11.72 2.18 14.43
N TRP A 89 11.51 3.45 14.04
CA TRP A 89 12.43 4.14 13.12
C TRP A 89 13.58 4.82 13.86
N LYS A 90 14.81 4.34 13.64
CA LYS A 90 16.00 4.85 14.33
C LYS A 90 16.56 6.13 13.72
N LYS A 91 16.81 6.12 12.41
CA LYS A 91 17.42 7.23 11.69
C LYS A 91 17.03 7.23 10.22
N PRO A 92 16.92 8.41 9.59
CA PRO A 92 16.72 8.49 8.15
C PRO A 92 17.94 7.95 7.40
N SER A 93 17.67 7.38 6.22
CA SER A 93 18.69 6.81 5.33
C SER A 93 18.65 7.46 3.96
N ILE A 94 19.70 7.27 3.17
CA ILE A 94 19.72 7.80 1.79
C ILE A 94 18.60 7.23 0.93
N SER A 95 18.24 5.95 1.13
CA SER A 95 17.12 5.35 0.41
C SER A 95 15.79 6.03 0.75
N PHE A 96 15.60 6.44 2.01
CA PHE A 96 14.43 7.20 2.42
C PHE A 96 14.39 8.57 1.73
N TYR A 97 15.47 9.34 1.76
CA TYR A 97 15.50 10.66 1.12
C TYR A 97 15.28 10.58 -0.40
N LEU A 98 15.84 9.56 -1.06
CA LEU A 98 15.59 9.31 -2.48
C LEU A 98 14.12 9.01 -2.75
N ALA A 99 13.50 8.11 -1.99
CA ALA A 99 12.08 7.80 -2.14
C ALA A 99 11.18 9.00 -1.86
N LEU A 100 11.45 9.74 -0.78
CA LEU A 100 10.73 10.97 -0.45
C LEU A 100 10.86 12.03 -1.55
N SER A 101 12.05 12.18 -2.14
CA SER A 101 12.28 13.14 -3.22
C SER A 101 11.51 12.75 -4.49
N VAL A 102 11.48 11.46 -4.84
CA VAL A 102 10.66 10.95 -5.96
C VAL A 102 9.18 11.21 -5.69
N SER A 103 8.69 10.90 -4.48
CA SER A 103 7.30 11.14 -4.08
C SER A 103 6.92 12.62 -4.14
N ALA A 104 7.69 13.49 -3.49
CA ALA A 104 7.43 14.92 -3.46
C ALA A 104 7.53 15.53 -4.85
N GLY A 105 8.56 15.14 -5.62
CA GLY A 105 8.76 15.59 -6.99
C GLY A 105 7.60 15.21 -7.90
N TYR A 106 7.07 13.99 -7.79
CA TYR A 106 5.92 13.56 -8.57
C TYR A 106 4.64 14.29 -8.17
N SER A 107 4.38 14.48 -6.87
CA SER A 107 3.22 15.26 -6.43
C SER A 107 3.30 16.72 -6.91
N ILE A 108 4.46 17.37 -6.79
CA ILE A 108 4.68 18.73 -7.33
C ILE A 108 4.46 18.74 -8.84
N TYR A 109 5.03 17.78 -9.57
CA TYR A 109 4.83 17.66 -11.02
C TYR A 109 3.33 17.59 -11.37
N LEU A 110 2.55 16.77 -10.68
CA LEU A 110 1.11 16.67 -10.89
C LEU A 110 0.40 18.01 -10.64
N PHE A 111 0.68 18.69 -9.52
CA PHE A 111 0.05 19.98 -9.23
C PHE A 111 0.46 21.10 -10.18
N VAL A 112 1.69 21.09 -10.70
CA VAL A 112 2.18 22.13 -11.62
C VAL A 112 1.68 21.90 -13.05
N THR A 113 1.59 20.65 -13.49
CA THR A 113 1.21 20.33 -14.88
C THR A 113 -0.30 20.26 -15.08
N CYS A 114 -1.08 19.99 -14.04
CA CYS A 114 -2.53 19.97 -14.13
C CYS A 114 -3.10 21.39 -14.01
N ARG A 115 -3.59 21.94 -15.13
CA ARG A 115 -4.17 23.29 -15.26
C ARG A 115 -5.59 23.41 -14.70
N PHE A 116 -5.83 22.94 -13.47
CA PHE A 116 -7.16 23.03 -12.87
C PHE A 116 -7.18 23.94 -11.67
N ASP A 117 -8.28 24.65 -11.52
CA ASP A 117 -8.55 25.41 -10.31
C ASP A 117 -8.78 24.46 -9.13
N LEU A 118 -8.07 24.74 -8.04
CA LEU A 118 -8.18 24.00 -6.80
C LEU A 118 -9.36 24.54 -5.98
N LYS A 119 -10.07 23.62 -5.34
CA LYS A 119 -11.10 23.90 -4.34
C LYS A 119 -10.48 24.55 -3.11
N GLY A 120 -11.34 25.17 -2.31
CA GLY A 120 -10.95 25.85 -1.08
C GLY A 120 -10.29 24.93 -0.04
N VAL A 121 -9.66 25.58 0.95
CA VAL A 121 -8.84 24.94 1.99
C VAL A 121 -9.54 23.80 2.76
N GLY A 122 -10.88 23.81 2.83
CA GLY A 122 -11.67 22.78 3.50
C GLY A 122 -11.59 21.37 2.89
N PHE A 123 -11.09 21.23 1.66
CA PHE A 123 -10.91 19.91 1.02
C PHE A 123 -9.56 19.25 1.36
N TRP A 124 -8.59 19.97 1.92
CA TRP A 124 -7.29 19.41 2.28
C TRP A 124 -7.31 18.44 3.46
N PRO A 125 -8.06 18.69 4.55
CA PRO A 125 -8.10 17.75 5.67
C PRO A 125 -8.54 16.32 5.27
N PRO A 126 -9.65 16.09 4.52
CA PRO A 126 -10.00 14.74 4.11
C PRO A 126 -9.01 14.13 3.11
N VAL A 127 -8.34 14.94 2.27
CA VAL A 127 -7.23 14.48 1.41
C VAL A 127 -6.09 13.93 2.26
N VAL A 128 -5.63 14.69 3.26
CA VAL A 128 -4.55 14.27 4.16
C VAL A 128 -4.92 12.98 4.90
N ILE A 129 -6.16 12.88 5.39
CA ILE A 129 -6.64 11.68 6.09
C ILE A 129 -6.64 10.46 5.13
N LEU A 130 -7.20 10.61 3.93
CA LEU A 130 -7.26 9.53 2.94
C LEU A 130 -5.87 9.10 2.48
N SER A 131 -4.98 10.04 2.18
CA SER A 131 -3.59 9.74 1.82
C SER A 131 -2.84 9.03 2.94
N LEU A 132 -3.09 9.40 4.20
CA LEU A 132 -2.47 8.71 5.34
C LEU A 132 -3.03 7.30 5.52
N PHE A 133 -4.36 7.14 5.42
CA PHE A 133 -5.00 5.84 5.55
C PHE A 133 -4.57 4.91 4.42
N ASN A 134 -4.49 5.41 3.19
CA ASN A 134 -4.06 4.64 2.03
C ASN A 134 -2.61 4.19 2.17
N SER A 135 -1.69 5.13 2.39
CA SER A 135 -0.28 4.81 2.57
C SER A 135 -0.04 3.82 3.72
N VAL A 136 -0.70 3.96 4.87
CA VAL A 136 -0.59 3.00 5.97
C VAL A 136 -1.12 1.62 5.58
N ALA A 137 -2.31 1.55 5.00
CA ALA A 137 -2.94 0.29 4.63
C ALA A 137 -2.09 -0.47 3.59
N GLU A 138 -1.68 0.21 2.53
CA GLU A 138 -0.89 -0.38 1.46
C GLU A 138 0.52 -0.77 1.96
N GLU A 139 1.21 0.06 2.75
CA GLU A 139 2.52 -0.34 3.27
C GLU A 139 2.43 -1.58 4.18
N ILE A 140 1.41 -1.67 5.04
CA ILE A 140 1.20 -2.87 5.85
C ILE A 140 0.99 -4.09 4.95
N ILE A 141 0.11 -4.02 3.97
CA ILE A 141 -0.19 -5.15 3.08
C ILE A 141 1.05 -5.56 2.27
N TYR A 142 1.68 -4.63 1.56
CA TYR A 142 2.69 -4.97 0.58
C TYR A 142 4.09 -5.11 1.19
N ARG A 143 4.52 -4.18 2.05
CA ARG A 143 5.90 -4.12 2.57
C ARG A 143 6.07 -4.92 3.84
N HIS A 144 5.01 -5.07 4.63
CA HIS A 144 5.05 -5.87 5.83
C HIS A 144 4.53 -7.30 5.59
N VAL A 145 3.28 -7.46 5.15
CA VAL A 145 2.64 -8.77 5.04
C VAL A 145 3.14 -9.57 3.83
N ILE A 146 2.91 -9.12 2.59
CA ILE A 146 3.31 -9.87 1.38
C ILE A 146 4.82 -10.08 1.34
N MET A 147 5.60 -9.01 1.52
CA MET A 147 7.06 -9.13 1.52
C MET A 147 7.55 -10.00 2.69
N GLY A 148 6.97 -9.88 3.88
CA GLY A 148 7.37 -10.67 5.06
C GLY A 148 7.11 -12.16 4.88
N LEU A 149 5.92 -12.52 4.40
CA LEU A 149 5.53 -13.90 4.12
C LEU A 149 6.36 -14.50 2.99
N THR A 150 6.53 -13.78 1.88
CA THR A 150 7.35 -14.27 0.75
C THR A 150 8.82 -14.44 1.12
N LYS A 151 9.40 -13.57 1.96
CA LYS A 151 10.76 -13.73 2.50
C LYS A 151 10.95 -15.07 3.24
N LYS A 152 9.92 -15.59 3.91
CA LYS A 152 10.01 -16.91 4.58
C LYS A 152 10.16 -18.06 3.58
N ILE A 153 9.56 -17.93 2.41
CA ILE A 153 9.60 -18.97 1.37
C ILE A 153 10.87 -18.89 0.52
N VAL A 154 11.20 -17.69 0.02
CA VAL A 154 12.26 -17.50 -0.99
C VAL A 154 13.53 -16.83 -0.44
N GLY A 155 13.58 -16.56 0.86
CA GLY A 155 14.72 -15.95 1.54
C GLY A 155 14.85 -14.43 1.33
N HIS A 156 15.99 -13.88 1.76
CA HIS A 156 16.28 -12.43 1.77
C HIS A 156 16.80 -11.87 0.43
N SER A 157 16.32 -12.41 -0.69
CA SER A 157 16.74 -12.01 -2.04
C SER A 157 15.98 -10.78 -2.56
N PHE A 158 16.20 -10.41 -3.83
CA PHE A 158 15.39 -9.41 -4.53
C PHE A 158 13.96 -9.89 -4.79
N LEU A 159 13.72 -11.21 -4.80
CA LEU A 159 12.46 -11.81 -5.23
C LEU A 159 11.23 -11.39 -4.40
N PRO A 160 11.28 -11.30 -3.05
CA PRO A 160 10.17 -10.75 -2.27
C PRO A 160 9.79 -9.33 -2.66
N ASN A 161 10.77 -8.50 -3.04
CA ASN A 161 10.52 -7.14 -3.51
C ASN A 161 9.82 -7.15 -4.88
N LEU A 162 10.28 -8.01 -5.78
CA LEU A 162 9.65 -8.17 -7.09
C LEU A 162 8.19 -8.65 -6.97
N ILE A 163 7.94 -9.66 -6.14
CA ILE A 163 6.60 -10.24 -5.94
C ILE A 163 5.64 -9.21 -5.37
N GLN A 164 5.98 -8.55 -4.25
CA GLN A 164 5.09 -7.56 -3.65
C GLN A 164 4.80 -6.38 -4.60
N SER A 165 5.81 -5.95 -5.36
CA SER A 165 5.66 -4.86 -6.34
C SER A 165 4.73 -5.26 -7.48
N LEU A 166 4.81 -6.52 -7.93
CA LEU A 166 3.91 -7.05 -8.96
C LEU A 166 2.46 -7.01 -8.49
N PHE A 167 2.17 -7.54 -7.30
CA PHE A 167 0.83 -7.46 -6.72
C PHE A 167 0.37 -6.01 -6.55
N TYR A 168 1.26 -5.12 -6.11
CA TYR A 168 0.97 -3.70 -5.98
C TYR A 168 0.60 -3.06 -7.32
N GLY A 169 1.37 -3.31 -8.39
CA GLY A 169 1.06 -2.78 -9.72
C GLY A 169 -0.24 -3.33 -10.31
N LEU A 170 -0.53 -4.62 -10.11
CA LEU A 170 -1.71 -5.28 -10.68
C LEU A 170 -3.03 -4.68 -10.17
N VAL A 171 -3.13 -4.35 -8.87
CA VAL A 171 -4.37 -3.78 -8.32
C VAL A 171 -4.65 -2.36 -8.81
N HIS A 172 -3.65 -1.68 -9.36
CA HIS A 172 -3.77 -0.33 -9.90
C HIS A 172 -4.27 -0.30 -11.35
N ILE A 173 -4.19 -1.43 -12.07
CA ILE A 173 -4.62 -1.50 -13.48
C ILE A 173 -6.12 -1.22 -13.65
N PRO A 174 -7.04 -1.81 -12.86
CA PRO A 174 -8.46 -1.50 -12.98
C PRO A 174 -8.82 -0.03 -12.68
N ILE A 175 -7.96 0.68 -11.93
CA ILE A 175 -8.22 2.06 -11.48
C ILE A 175 -7.76 3.08 -12.52
N GLY A 176 -6.54 2.94 -13.05
CA GLY A 176 -5.93 3.94 -13.95
C GLY A 176 -5.31 3.36 -15.22
N GLY A 177 -5.65 2.12 -15.56
CA GLY A 177 -5.14 1.40 -16.71
C GLY A 177 -3.69 0.94 -16.55
N ILE A 178 -3.15 0.36 -17.62
CA ILE A 178 -1.82 -0.28 -17.63
C ILE A 178 -0.69 0.69 -17.27
N ARG A 179 -0.81 1.98 -17.65
CA ARG A 179 0.22 3.00 -17.34
C ARG A 179 0.34 3.21 -15.84
N LEU A 180 -0.79 3.37 -15.13
CA LEU A 180 -0.78 3.51 -13.68
C LEU A 180 -0.24 2.24 -13.03
N GLY A 181 -0.60 1.06 -13.54
CA GLY A 181 -0.06 -0.22 -13.05
C GLY A 181 1.47 -0.32 -13.16
N ILE A 182 2.06 0.15 -14.28
CA ILE A 182 3.52 0.19 -14.46
C ILE A 182 4.17 1.18 -13.48
N TYR A 183 3.60 2.38 -13.33
CA TYR A 183 4.12 3.37 -12.38
C TYR A 183 4.04 2.86 -10.95
N ALA A 184 2.91 2.26 -10.56
CA ALA A 184 2.72 1.62 -9.28
C ALA A 184 3.73 0.47 -9.09
N PHE A 185 3.95 -0.40 -10.08
CA PHE A 185 4.97 -1.46 -10.00
C PHE A 185 6.39 -0.91 -9.75
N CYS A 186 6.81 0.10 -10.50
CA CYS A 186 8.13 0.72 -10.34
C CYS A 186 8.28 1.40 -8.96
N TYR A 187 7.26 2.12 -8.52
CA TYR A 187 7.21 2.71 -7.19
C TYR A 187 7.18 1.63 -6.08
N GLY A 188 6.48 0.53 -6.38
CA GLY A 188 6.50 -0.78 -5.76
C GLY A 188 7.90 -1.20 -5.34
N LEU A 189 8.78 -1.29 -6.35
CA LEU A 189 10.16 -1.72 -6.21
C LEU A 189 10.99 -0.76 -5.38
N LEU A 190 10.80 0.55 -5.58
CA LEU A 190 11.50 1.61 -4.85
C LEU A 190 11.23 1.51 -3.35
N LEU A 191 9.97 1.53 -2.92
CA LEU A 191 9.62 1.45 -1.49
C LEU A 191 9.93 0.07 -0.90
N GLY A 192 9.85 -1.00 -1.68
CA GLY A 192 10.31 -2.31 -1.22
C GLY A 192 11.83 -2.35 -0.98
N TRP A 193 12.63 -1.64 -1.78
CA TRP A 193 14.04 -1.44 -1.52
C TRP A 193 14.28 -0.59 -0.26
N VAL A 194 13.50 0.48 -0.05
CA VAL A 194 13.52 1.26 1.20
C VAL A 194 13.25 0.36 2.40
N MET A 195 12.22 -0.48 2.33
CA MET A 195 11.87 -1.43 3.40
C MET A 195 13.02 -2.41 3.67
N GLN A 196 13.66 -2.95 2.63
CA GLN A 196 14.81 -3.85 2.79
C GLN A 196 16.04 -3.16 3.40
N LYS A 197 16.30 -1.90 3.06
CA LYS A 197 17.46 -1.15 3.60
C LYS A 197 17.25 -0.66 5.02
N ASN A 198 16.02 -0.28 5.38
CA ASN A 198 15.71 0.30 6.69
C ASN A 198 15.18 -0.73 7.69
N GLN A 199 14.65 -1.85 7.20
CA GLN A 199 13.87 -2.82 8.00
C GLN A 199 12.77 -2.12 8.80
N ASN A 200 12.18 -1.07 8.20
CA ASN A 200 11.24 -0.20 8.87
C ASN A 200 10.19 0.32 7.89
N LEU A 201 8.95 0.35 8.35
CA LEU A 201 7.78 0.71 7.56
C LEU A 201 7.54 2.23 7.52
N ILE A 202 7.97 2.98 8.54
CA ILE A 202 7.74 4.43 8.64
C ILE A 202 8.33 5.21 7.45
N PRO A 203 9.58 4.98 7.01
CA PRO A 203 10.11 5.59 5.79
C PRO A 203 9.24 5.35 4.55
N CYS A 204 8.68 4.15 4.43
CA CYS A 204 7.82 3.80 3.31
C CYS A 204 6.48 4.51 3.41
N ILE A 205 5.86 4.52 4.60
CA ILE A 205 4.59 5.21 4.86
C ILE A 205 4.73 6.70 4.56
N LEU A 206 5.78 7.36 5.06
CA LEU A 206 5.99 8.79 4.84
C LEU A 206 6.22 9.13 3.36
N SER A 207 7.00 8.30 2.66
CA SER A 207 7.24 8.49 1.23
C SER A 207 5.94 8.27 0.44
N HIS A 208 5.17 7.24 0.76
CA HIS A 208 3.92 6.91 0.09
C HIS A 208 2.85 7.96 0.36
N PHE A 209 2.68 8.37 1.62
CA PHE A 209 1.81 9.46 2.00
C PHE A 209 2.07 10.71 1.16
N CYS A 210 3.34 11.05 0.94
CA CYS A 210 3.72 12.21 0.14
C CYS A 210 3.32 12.10 -1.34
N ILE A 211 3.46 10.92 -1.96
CA ILE A 211 3.01 10.72 -3.35
C ILE A 211 1.48 10.72 -3.45
N ASP A 212 0.79 10.23 -2.41
CA ASP A 212 -0.66 10.20 -2.34
C ASP A 212 -1.28 11.59 -2.21
N ILE A 213 -0.59 12.57 -1.61
CA ILE A 213 -1.05 13.96 -1.66
C ILE A 213 -1.18 14.44 -3.12
N GLY A 214 -0.36 13.93 -4.04
CA GLY A 214 -0.52 14.16 -5.47
C GLY A 214 -1.61 13.28 -6.07
N ASN A 215 -1.45 11.96 -6.02
CA ASN A 215 -2.32 11.01 -6.71
C ASN A 215 -3.77 10.96 -6.21
N ILE A 216 -3.97 11.10 -4.90
CA ILE A 216 -5.29 11.16 -4.26
C ILE A 216 -5.74 12.62 -4.11
N GLY A 217 -4.82 13.52 -3.74
CA GLY A 217 -5.18 14.92 -3.54
C GLY A 217 -5.61 15.62 -4.82
N LEU A 218 -4.91 15.43 -5.95
CA LEU A 218 -5.28 16.06 -7.22
C LEU A 218 -6.74 15.78 -7.62
N PRO A 219 -7.22 14.53 -7.76
CA PRO A 219 -8.61 14.29 -8.16
C PRO A 219 -9.64 14.84 -7.15
N LEU A 220 -9.32 14.89 -5.85
CA LEU A 220 -10.22 15.41 -4.83
C LEU A 220 -10.28 16.95 -4.80
N LEU A 221 -9.14 17.61 -4.98
CA LEU A 221 -8.98 19.06 -4.84
C LEU A 221 -9.42 19.82 -6.09
N VAL A 222 -9.47 19.21 -7.25
CA VAL A 222 -9.73 19.91 -8.52
C VAL A 222 -11.24 20.23 -8.68
N LEU A 223 -11.64 21.38 -9.26
CA LEU A 223 -13.04 21.86 -9.46
C LEU A 223 -13.84 21.22 -10.63
N LEU A 224 -15.02 20.63 -10.36
CA LEU A 224 -15.85 19.96 -11.39
C LEU A 224 -16.01 20.85 -12.64
N PRO A 225 -15.75 20.35 -13.86
CA PRO A 225 -16.05 21.09 -15.08
C PRO A 225 -17.55 21.36 -15.20
#